data_AF-A0A5E4K6Q2-F1
#
_entry.id   AF-A0A5E4K6Q2-F1
#
_cell.length_a   1.000
_cell.length_b   1.000
_cell.length_c   1.000
_cell.angle_alpha   90.00
_cell.angle_beta   90.00
_cell.angle_gamma   90.00
#
_symmetry.space_group_name_H-M   'P 1'
#
loop_
_entity.id
_entity.type
_entity.pdbx_description
1 polymer ?
#
loop_
_entity_poly.entity_id
_entity_poly.type
_entity_poly.pdbx_seq_one_letter_code
_entity_poly.pdbx_strand_id
1 'polypeptide(L)'
;MKKTICVLVLLMLLTGMGIATASVNTDIPNAEQISQHAIQQGMSGFIQVFENFYRLFMRLSLPESLNKFFQTQKPEIPGNEWVGEMFVQAGAFEGIATNLQEGDMANATVSYNVFANEYKKISMKVPEWKGYFDVAAVDKLGKDLKAKDVNASFQDIGTIGATCSKCHGDHQPQVWAKYYWRNFDTVNVSTSQGNLSWTPAMFALAGAFDGIGVNAAEGKQNEANNSFNQFKALYTDVKTACDNCHDSPRFYYVSDDVFAKIDQMGENITAGNLQNAGAIQQELGIQCYKCHVLHMPAQDMKDKMEK
;
A
#
# COMPACT_ATOMS: atom_id res chain seq x y z
N MET A 1 9.21 -6.25 -34.10
CA MET A 1 10.20 -5.16 -34.27
C MET A 1 9.67 -3.76 -33.97
N LYS A 2 8.50 -3.32 -34.49
CA LYS A 2 7.99 -1.94 -34.21
C LYS A 2 7.60 -1.68 -32.74
N LYS A 3 7.12 -2.68 -31.99
CA LYS A 3 6.77 -2.54 -30.56
C LYS A 3 7.98 -2.40 -29.63
N THR A 4 9.10 -3.04 -29.96
CA THR A 4 10.36 -2.96 -29.20
C THR A 4 11.04 -1.59 -29.36
N ILE A 5 10.86 -0.94 -30.52
CA ILE A 5 11.36 0.41 -30.79
C ILE A 5 10.59 1.47 -29.98
N CYS A 6 9.29 1.29 -29.75
CA CYS A 6 8.52 2.22 -28.90
C CYS A 6 8.99 2.20 -27.43
N VAL A 7 9.35 1.04 -26.88
CA VAL A 7 9.87 0.95 -25.49
C VAL A 7 11.26 1.58 -25.38
N LEU A 8 12.12 1.39 -26.39
CA LEU A 8 13.44 2.02 -26.49
C LEU A 8 13.35 3.55 -26.61
N VAL A 9 12.40 4.07 -27.40
CA VAL A 9 12.17 5.52 -27.52
C VAL A 9 11.59 6.09 -26.22
N LEU A 10 10.71 5.36 -25.52
CA LEU A 10 10.18 5.80 -24.22
C LEU A 10 11.28 5.85 -23.15
N LEU A 11 12.15 4.83 -23.09
CA LEU A 11 13.31 4.81 -22.18
C LEU A 11 14.32 5.91 -22.51
N MET A 12 14.62 6.15 -23.79
CA MET A 12 15.52 7.25 -24.20
C MET A 12 14.92 8.64 -23.93
N LEU A 13 13.60 8.81 -24.06
CA LEU A 13 12.91 10.06 -23.70
C LEU A 13 12.89 10.27 -22.17
N LEU A 14 12.74 9.20 -21.38
CA LEU A 14 12.80 9.25 -19.92
C LEU A 14 14.21 9.52 -19.38
N THR A 15 15.26 9.05 -20.05
CA THR A 15 16.66 9.39 -19.71
C THR A 15 17.12 10.74 -20.27
N GLY A 16 16.40 11.29 -21.26
CA GLY A 16 16.71 12.56 -21.92
C GLY A 16 15.94 13.77 -21.37
N MET A 17 14.88 13.57 -20.59
CA MET A 17 14.25 14.63 -19.81
C MET A 17 15.19 15.00 -18.66
N GLY A 18 15.90 16.13 -18.84
CA GLY A 18 16.80 16.69 -17.85
C GLY A 18 16.16 16.66 -16.46
N ILE A 19 16.79 15.92 -15.56
CA ILE A 19 16.52 16.00 -14.13
C ILE A 19 16.78 17.45 -13.76
N ALA A 20 15.72 18.22 -13.52
CA ALA A 20 15.82 19.51 -12.88
C ALA A 20 16.59 19.26 -11.57
N THR A 21 17.75 19.89 -11.45
CA THR A 21 18.74 19.64 -10.40
C THR A 21 18.16 19.99 -9.03
N ALA A 22 17.47 19.04 -8.40
CA ALA A 22 17.49 18.93 -6.96
C ALA A 22 18.83 18.29 -6.60
N SER A 23 19.64 18.97 -5.78
CA SER A 23 20.95 18.48 -5.35
C SER A 23 20.78 17.29 -4.41
N VAL A 24 20.50 16.12 -4.97
CA VAL A 24 20.60 14.85 -4.23
C VAL A 24 21.99 14.31 -4.52
N ASN A 25 22.83 14.29 -3.50
CA ASN A 25 24.16 13.71 -3.57
C ASN A 25 24.00 12.19 -3.63
N THR A 26 23.85 11.65 -4.83
CA THR A 26 23.73 10.21 -5.05
C THR A 26 24.85 9.75 -5.97
N ASP A 27 25.58 8.72 -5.56
CA ASP A 27 26.50 7.92 -6.38
C ASP A 27 25.72 7.17 -7.49
N ILE A 28 25.01 7.89 -8.36
CA ILE A 28 24.31 7.32 -9.50
C ILE A 28 25.25 7.43 -10.72
N PRO A 29 25.59 6.28 -11.35
CA PRO A 29 26.36 6.30 -12.60
C PRO A 29 25.68 7.20 -13.63
N ASN A 30 26.47 7.92 -14.42
CA ASN A 30 25.89 8.78 -15.45
C ASN A 30 25.16 7.96 -16.53
N ALA A 31 24.32 8.62 -17.33
CA ALA A 31 23.49 7.95 -18.34
C ALA A 31 24.31 7.10 -19.33
N GLU A 32 25.55 7.50 -19.62
CA GLU A 32 26.46 6.78 -20.51
C GLU A 32 26.94 5.46 -19.89
N GLN A 33 27.33 5.48 -18.62
CA GLN A 33 27.72 4.29 -17.85
C GLN A 33 26.56 3.29 -17.72
N ILE A 34 25.35 3.79 -17.47
CA ILE A 34 24.12 2.98 -17.40
C ILE A 34 23.84 2.29 -18.74
N SER A 35 23.97 3.02 -19.86
CA SER A 35 23.74 2.47 -21.20
C SER A 35 24.79 1.44 -21.58
N GLN A 36 26.08 1.68 -21.29
CA GLN A 36 27.16 0.74 -21.62
C GLN A 36 27.02 -0.57 -20.83
N HIS A 37 26.65 -0.49 -19.54
CA HIS A 37 26.39 -1.66 -18.71
C HIS A 37 25.20 -2.49 -19.22
N ALA A 38 24.11 -1.83 -19.62
CA ALA A 38 22.94 -2.50 -20.20
C ALA A 38 23.27 -3.24 -21.52
N ILE A 39 24.08 -2.62 -22.37
CA ILE A 39 24.50 -3.22 -23.65
C ILE A 39 25.42 -4.42 -23.43
N GLN A 40 26.37 -4.33 -22.48
CA GLN A 40 27.34 -5.39 -22.21
C GLN A 40 26.69 -6.65 -21.61
N GLN A 41 25.66 -6.50 -20.78
CA GLN A 41 25.00 -7.62 -20.12
C GLN A 41 23.74 -8.12 -20.86
N GLY A 42 23.40 -7.54 -22.01
CA GLY A 42 22.19 -7.92 -22.75
C GLY A 42 20.92 -7.72 -21.92
N MET A 43 19.95 -8.64 -22.01
CA MET A 43 18.63 -8.48 -21.39
C MET A 43 18.67 -8.30 -19.86
N SER A 44 19.59 -8.97 -19.16
CA SER A 44 19.74 -8.79 -17.70
C SER A 44 20.24 -7.39 -17.34
N GLY A 45 21.12 -6.81 -18.15
CA GLY A 45 21.58 -5.43 -17.98
C GLY A 45 20.43 -4.42 -18.11
N PHE A 46 19.57 -4.60 -19.11
CA PHE A 46 18.38 -3.75 -19.28
C PHE A 46 17.38 -3.88 -18.13
N ILE A 47 17.15 -5.10 -17.63
CA ILE A 47 16.29 -5.34 -16.46
C ILE A 47 16.86 -4.60 -15.24
N GLN A 48 18.17 -4.73 -14.98
CA GLN A 48 18.81 -4.08 -13.84
C GLN A 48 18.70 -2.55 -13.90
N VAL A 49 18.90 -1.96 -15.08
CA VAL A 49 18.74 -0.50 -15.28
C VAL A 49 17.29 -0.07 -15.00
N PHE A 50 16.31 -0.80 -15.54
CA PHE A 50 14.91 -0.51 -15.29
C PHE A 50 14.55 -0.62 -13.80
N GLU A 51 15.00 -1.68 -13.12
CA GLU A 51 14.77 -1.86 -11.69
C GLU A 51 15.38 -0.73 -10.85
N ASN A 52 16.61 -0.31 -11.18
CA ASN A 52 17.27 0.80 -10.49
C ASN A 52 16.52 2.12 -10.69
N PHE A 53 16.09 2.40 -11.93
CA PHE A 53 15.29 3.59 -12.23
C PHE A 53 13.95 3.55 -11.49
N TYR A 54 13.25 2.42 -11.49
CA TYR A 54 11.98 2.27 -10.79
C TYR A 54 12.13 2.44 -9.28
N ARG A 55 13.20 1.89 -8.67
CA ARG A 55 13.51 2.13 -7.25
C ARG A 55 13.76 3.60 -6.95
N LEU A 56 14.54 4.28 -7.80
CA LEU A 56 14.78 5.72 -7.65
C LEU A 56 13.47 6.50 -7.75
N PHE A 57 12.64 6.19 -8.74
CA PHE A 57 11.31 6.79 -8.89
C PHE A 57 10.45 6.57 -7.64
N MET A 58 10.40 5.35 -7.10
CA MET A 58 9.63 5.04 -5.89
C MET A 58 10.18 5.80 -4.67
N ARG A 59 11.50 5.86 -4.47
CA ARG A 59 12.10 6.64 -3.37
C ARG A 59 11.78 8.14 -3.46
N LEU A 60 11.73 8.68 -4.67
CA LEU A 60 11.42 10.09 -4.94
C LEU A 60 9.92 10.36 -5.11
N SER A 61 9.06 9.34 -5.00
CA SER A 61 7.63 9.47 -5.28
C SER A 61 6.87 10.32 -4.27
N LEU A 62 7.41 10.45 -3.06
CA LEU A 62 6.88 11.33 -2.01
C LEU A 62 7.91 12.42 -1.67
N PRO A 63 7.49 13.69 -1.57
CA PRO A 63 8.38 14.77 -1.16
C PRO A 63 8.94 14.55 0.24
N GLU A 64 10.23 14.86 0.45
CA GLU A 64 10.85 14.80 1.78
C GLU A 64 10.21 15.79 2.77
N SER A 65 9.69 16.92 2.25
CA SER A 65 8.99 17.93 3.04
C SER A 65 7.77 17.37 3.79
N LEU A 66 7.21 16.25 3.31
CA LEU A 66 6.11 15.54 3.93
C LEU A 66 6.53 14.81 5.22
N ASN A 67 7.76 14.29 5.29
CA ASN A 67 8.25 13.45 6.39
C ASN A 67 8.02 14.09 7.78
N LYS A 68 8.16 15.43 7.87
CA LYS A 68 8.02 16.16 9.15
C LYS A 68 6.64 16.01 9.78
N PHE A 69 5.59 15.84 8.98
CA PHE A 69 4.22 15.67 9.48
C PHE A 69 3.92 14.25 9.96
N PHE A 70 4.82 13.30 9.70
CA PHE A 70 4.69 11.90 10.08
C PHE A 70 5.75 11.45 11.08
N GLN A 71 6.55 12.36 11.64
CA GLN A 71 7.61 12.02 12.60
C GLN A 71 7.09 11.31 13.86
N THR A 72 5.89 11.68 14.32
CA THR A 72 5.23 11.08 15.48
C THR A 72 4.20 10.01 15.08
N GLN A 73 4.15 9.64 13.80
CA GLN A 73 3.18 8.69 13.29
C GLN A 73 3.44 7.31 13.90
N LYS A 74 2.42 6.78 14.58
CA LYS A 74 2.39 5.38 15.00
C LYS A 74 1.65 4.58 13.92
N PRO A 75 2.27 3.54 13.33
CA PRO A 75 1.57 2.68 12.38
C PRO A 75 0.18 2.26 12.92
N GLU A 76 -0.81 2.16 12.03
CA GLU A 76 -2.23 1.89 12.34
C GLU A 76 -3.06 2.99 13.00
N ILE A 77 -2.45 4.07 13.51
CA ILE A 77 -3.18 5.14 14.21
C ILE A 77 -3.25 6.40 13.34
N PRO A 78 -4.33 6.66 12.59
CA PRO A 78 -4.52 7.93 11.90
C PRO A 78 -4.72 9.05 12.93
N GLY A 79 -3.68 9.84 13.16
CA GLY A 79 -3.75 10.94 14.13
C GLY A 79 -2.61 11.94 14.06
N ASN A 80 -1.76 11.88 13.04
CA ASN A 80 -0.77 12.93 12.84
C ASN A 80 -1.42 14.23 12.34
N GLU A 81 -0.65 15.31 12.42
CA GLU A 81 -1.07 16.66 12.03
C GLU A 81 -1.62 16.71 10.59
N TRP A 82 -0.98 16.03 9.64
CA TRP A 82 -1.41 16.04 8.24
C TRP A 82 -2.79 15.41 8.05
N VAL A 83 -2.99 14.19 8.56
CA VAL A 83 -4.28 13.50 8.40
C VAL A 83 -5.38 14.14 9.23
N GLY A 84 -5.07 14.64 10.43
CA GLY A 84 -6.03 15.38 11.24
C GLY A 84 -6.57 16.62 10.52
N GLU A 85 -5.70 17.40 9.89
CA GLU A 85 -6.10 18.58 9.12
C GLU A 85 -6.88 18.22 7.85
N MET A 86 -6.50 17.14 7.16
CA MET A 86 -7.26 16.62 6.02
C MET A 86 -8.69 16.24 6.42
N PHE A 87 -8.90 15.67 7.61
CA PHE A 87 -10.25 15.39 8.12
C PHE A 87 -11.06 16.65 8.42
N VAL A 88 -10.44 17.68 9.01
CA VAL A 88 -11.12 18.97 9.25
C VAL A 88 -11.52 19.60 7.91
N GLN A 89 -10.60 19.58 6.93
CA GLN A 89 -10.87 20.08 5.58
C GLN A 89 -11.99 19.30 4.90
N ALA A 90 -11.96 17.96 4.93
CA ALA A 90 -12.96 17.10 4.32
C ALA A 90 -14.35 17.31 4.95
N GLY A 91 -14.44 17.34 6.28
CA GLY A 91 -15.70 17.57 6.97
C GLY A 91 -16.30 18.95 6.66
N ALA A 92 -15.46 19.98 6.54
CA ALA A 92 -15.91 21.30 6.12
C ALA A 92 -16.38 21.31 4.66
N PHE A 93 -15.65 20.65 3.75
CA PHE A 93 -16.00 20.54 2.34
C PHE A 93 -17.34 19.83 2.11
N GLU A 94 -17.51 18.66 2.73
CA GLU A 94 -18.76 17.89 2.71
C GLU A 94 -19.91 18.68 3.35
N GLY A 95 -19.63 19.41 4.42
CA GLY A 95 -20.60 20.29 5.07
C GLY A 95 -21.16 21.38 4.14
N ILE A 96 -20.37 21.91 3.20
CA ILE A 96 -20.89 22.87 2.20
C ILE A 96 -21.96 22.19 1.35
N ALA A 97 -21.66 21.01 0.81
CA ALA A 97 -22.57 20.27 -0.05
C ALA A 97 -23.85 19.86 0.69
N THR A 98 -23.72 19.30 1.90
CA THR A 98 -24.86 18.89 2.73
C THR A 98 -25.78 20.07 3.04
N ASN A 99 -25.22 21.20 3.52
CA ASN A 99 -26.02 22.38 3.84
C ASN A 99 -26.70 22.99 2.59
N LEU A 100 -26.03 22.97 1.43
CA LEU A 100 -26.64 23.40 0.17
C LEU A 100 -27.82 22.51 -0.24
N GLN A 101 -27.72 21.20 -0.05
CA GLN A 101 -28.82 20.25 -0.33
C GLN A 101 -30.03 20.49 0.59
N GLU A 102 -29.77 20.90 1.82
CA GLU A 102 -30.81 21.22 2.81
C GLU A 102 -31.38 22.65 2.64
N GLY A 103 -30.82 23.45 1.73
CA GLY A 103 -31.18 24.85 1.54
C GLY A 103 -30.67 25.79 2.64
N ASP A 104 -29.79 25.30 3.53
CA ASP A 104 -29.19 26.09 4.60
C ASP A 104 -27.94 26.85 4.12
N MET A 105 -28.19 27.93 3.40
CA MET A 105 -27.13 28.80 2.89
C MET A 105 -26.25 29.40 4.00
N ALA A 106 -26.80 29.59 5.20
CA ALA A 106 -26.07 30.18 6.31
C ALA A 106 -24.98 29.22 6.80
N ASN A 107 -25.35 27.97 7.08
CA ASN A 107 -24.39 26.94 7.47
C ASN A 107 -23.47 26.52 6.32
N ALA A 108 -23.94 26.53 5.06
CA ALA A 108 -23.06 26.33 3.90
C ALA A 108 -21.93 27.37 3.86
N THR A 109 -22.24 28.62 4.18
CA THR A 109 -21.24 29.71 4.27
C THR A 109 -20.27 29.51 5.44
N VAL A 110 -20.76 29.03 6.60
CA VAL A 110 -19.91 28.70 7.75
C VAL A 110 -18.92 27.58 7.39
N SER A 111 -19.42 26.49 6.81
CA SER A 111 -18.60 25.38 6.32
C SER A 111 -17.58 25.84 5.29
N TYR A 112 -17.97 26.70 4.34
CA TYR A 112 -17.07 27.28 3.36
C TYR A 112 -15.91 28.04 3.99
N ASN A 113 -16.16 28.87 5.01
CA ASN A 113 -15.11 29.65 5.65
C ASN A 113 -14.08 28.75 6.34
N VAL A 114 -14.53 27.67 6.99
CA VAL A 114 -13.62 26.66 7.58
C VAL A 114 -12.82 25.96 6.48
N PHE A 115 -13.51 25.50 5.43
CA PHE A 115 -12.88 24.82 4.30
C PHE A 115 -11.83 25.69 3.61
N ALA A 116 -12.17 26.92 3.24
CA ALA A 116 -11.27 27.83 2.53
C ALA A 116 -10.01 28.15 3.35
N ASN A 117 -10.17 28.33 4.67
CA ASN A 117 -9.04 28.54 5.57
C ASN A 117 -8.11 27.32 5.61
N GLU A 118 -8.66 26.12 5.87
CA GLU A 118 -7.84 24.91 5.95
C GLU A 118 -7.24 24.54 4.59
N TYR A 119 -7.98 24.70 3.49
CA TYR A 119 -7.49 24.43 2.14
C TYR A 119 -6.24 25.25 1.82
N LYS A 120 -6.29 26.57 2.10
CA LYS A 120 -5.15 27.46 1.90
C LYS A 120 -3.97 27.12 2.81
N LYS A 121 -4.24 26.76 4.07
CA LYS A 121 -3.21 26.36 5.03
C LYS A 121 -2.49 25.08 4.57
N ILE A 122 -3.25 24.04 4.21
CA ILE A 122 -2.72 22.76 3.75
C ILE A 122 -1.98 22.91 2.42
N SER A 123 -2.46 23.76 1.50
CA SER A 123 -1.81 23.97 0.19
C SER A 123 -0.38 24.51 0.28
N MET A 124 0.01 25.06 1.44
CA MET A 124 1.35 25.59 1.69
C MET A 124 2.28 24.61 2.42
N LYS A 125 1.76 23.50 2.96
CA LYS A 125 2.51 22.61 3.85
C LYS A 125 3.52 21.72 3.12
N VAL A 126 3.16 21.26 1.93
CA VAL A 126 4.00 20.44 1.03
C VAL A 126 4.18 21.22 -0.27
N PRO A 127 5.21 22.09 -0.35
CA PRO A 127 5.40 23.01 -1.48
C PRO A 127 5.44 22.33 -2.86
N GLU A 128 5.94 21.10 -2.90
CA GLU A 128 6.03 20.26 -4.10
C GLU A 128 4.65 19.89 -4.65
N TRP A 129 3.61 19.91 -3.81
CA TRP A 129 2.23 19.60 -4.19
C TRP A 129 1.37 20.83 -4.48
N LYS A 130 1.95 22.05 -4.44
CA LYS A 130 1.21 23.30 -4.71
C LYS A 130 0.41 23.27 -6.04
N GLY A 131 0.91 22.53 -7.04
CA GLY A 131 0.28 22.42 -8.35
C GLY A 131 -1.04 21.64 -8.36
N TYR A 132 -1.34 20.88 -7.30
CA TYR A 132 -2.65 20.27 -7.16
C TYR A 132 -3.69 21.29 -6.68
N PHE A 133 -3.33 22.19 -5.77
CA PHE A 133 -4.30 23.03 -5.08
C PHE A 133 -4.81 24.18 -5.96
N ASP A 134 -6.09 24.14 -6.31
CA ASP A 134 -6.79 25.20 -7.05
C ASP A 134 -7.48 26.17 -6.08
N VAL A 135 -6.68 27.08 -5.54
CA VAL A 135 -7.17 28.13 -4.62
C VAL A 135 -8.18 29.05 -5.33
N ALA A 136 -8.05 29.24 -6.65
CA ALA A 136 -8.96 30.10 -7.40
C ALA A 136 -10.37 29.50 -7.52
N ALA A 137 -10.48 28.18 -7.65
CA ALA A 137 -11.76 27.48 -7.60
C ALA A 137 -12.44 27.64 -6.23
N VAL A 138 -11.65 27.59 -5.13
CA VAL A 138 -12.18 27.85 -3.78
C VAL A 138 -12.69 29.29 -3.66
N ASP A 139 -11.93 30.28 -4.14
CA ASP A 139 -12.37 31.68 -4.13
C ASP A 139 -13.64 31.90 -4.97
N LYS A 140 -13.80 31.14 -6.07
CA LYS A 140 -15.00 31.17 -6.92
C LYS A 140 -16.21 30.62 -6.17
N LEU A 141 -16.08 29.48 -5.48
CA LEU A 141 -17.13 28.91 -4.65
C LEU A 141 -17.66 29.92 -3.63
N GLY A 142 -16.77 30.68 -2.98
CA GLY A 142 -17.18 31.73 -2.04
C GLY A 142 -18.02 32.84 -2.68
N LYS A 143 -17.73 33.21 -3.93
CA LYS A 143 -18.52 34.21 -4.67
C LYS A 143 -19.91 33.66 -5.02
N ASP A 144 -19.98 32.41 -5.45
CA ASP A 144 -21.24 31.79 -5.87
C ASP A 144 -22.15 31.51 -4.67
N LEU A 145 -21.58 31.09 -3.53
CA LEU A 145 -22.30 31.01 -2.25
C LEU A 145 -22.87 32.37 -1.82
N LYS A 146 -22.07 33.44 -1.95
CA LYS A 146 -22.53 34.81 -1.64
C LYS A 146 -23.63 35.28 -2.58
N ALA A 147 -23.58 34.88 -3.85
CA ALA A 147 -24.62 35.14 -4.84
C ALA A 147 -25.87 34.27 -4.63
N LYS A 148 -25.81 33.29 -3.72
CA LYS A 148 -26.84 32.26 -3.51
C LYS A 148 -27.10 31.43 -4.77
N ASP A 149 -26.09 31.29 -5.63
CA ASP A 149 -26.17 30.46 -6.82
C ASP A 149 -25.80 29.01 -6.46
N VAL A 150 -26.83 28.25 -6.09
CA VAL A 150 -26.68 26.84 -5.66
C VAL A 150 -26.10 25.98 -6.79
N ASN A 151 -26.54 26.20 -8.03
CA ASN A 151 -26.09 25.40 -9.17
C ASN A 151 -24.60 25.66 -9.46
N ALA A 152 -24.20 26.93 -9.49
CA ALA A 152 -22.80 27.29 -9.69
C ALA A 152 -21.92 26.80 -8.52
N SER A 153 -22.43 26.87 -7.28
CA SER A 153 -21.74 26.34 -6.10
C SER A 153 -21.47 24.82 -6.22
N PHE A 154 -22.43 24.03 -6.70
CA PHE A 154 -22.20 22.60 -6.93
C PHE A 154 -21.21 22.31 -8.07
N GLN A 155 -21.17 23.14 -9.12
CA GLN A 155 -20.16 23.03 -10.16
C GLN A 155 -18.75 23.26 -9.59
N ASP A 156 -18.59 24.29 -8.77
CA ASP A 156 -17.32 24.60 -8.12
C ASP A 156 -16.88 23.49 -7.15
N ILE A 157 -17.81 22.94 -6.36
CA ILE A 157 -17.56 21.75 -5.54
C ILE A 157 -17.05 20.60 -6.40
N GLY A 158 -17.64 20.37 -7.58
CA GLY A 158 -17.16 19.33 -8.52
C GLY A 158 -15.71 19.57 -8.98
N THR A 159 -15.38 20.81 -9.35
CA THR A 159 -14.01 21.19 -9.75
C THR A 159 -13.00 20.98 -8.61
N ILE A 160 -13.32 21.45 -7.41
CA ILE A 160 -12.47 21.28 -6.22
C ILE A 160 -12.32 19.79 -5.86
N GLY A 161 -13.42 19.03 -5.91
CA GLY A 161 -13.41 17.60 -5.65
C GLY A 161 -12.50 16.83 -6.61
N ALA A 162 -12.47 17.20 -7.89
CA ALA A 162 -11.57 16.59 -8.88
C ALA A 162 -10.09 16.80 -8.51
N THR A 163 -9.74 17.97 -7.98
CA THR A 163 -8.40 18.25 -7.45
C THR A 163 -8.06 17.35 -6.26
N CYS A 164 -8.97 17.21 -5.29
CA CYS A 164 -8.80 16.32 -4.14
C CYS A 164 -8.59 14.86 -4.61
N SER A 165 -9.45 14.38 -5.51
CA SER A 165 -9.36 13.02 -6.05
C SER A 165 -8.06 12.77 -6.79
N LYS A 166 -7.55 13.74 -7.57
CA LYS A 166 -6.29 13.59 -8.29
C LYS A 166 -5.11 13.45 -7.33
N CYS A 167 -4.98 14.37 -6.36
CA CYS A 167 -3.90 14.32 -5.38
C CYS A 167 -3.93 13.02 -4.57
N HIS A 168 -5.12 12.60 -4.14
CA HIS A 168 -5.31 11.34 -3.42
C HIS A 168 -4.95 10.13 -4.30
N GLY A 169 -5.43 10.08 -5.55
CA GLY A 169 -5.11 9.00 -6.47
C GLY A 169 -3.60 8.84 -6.71
N ASP A 170 -2.89 9.96 -6.84
CA ASP A 170 -1.46 9.95 -7.17
C ASP A 170 -0.57 9.64 -5.96
N HIS A 171 -0.94 10.08 -4.76
CA HIS A 171 -0.02 10.07 -3.60
C HIS A 171 -0.54 9.30 -2.38
N GLN A 172 -1.85 9.20 -2.17
CA GLN A 172 -2.41 8.60 -0.96
C GLN A 172 -1.90 7.16 -0.74
N PRO A 173 -1.94 6.24 -1.74
CA PRO A 173 -1.46 4.87 -1.54
C PRO A 173 -0.01 4.80 -1.04
N GLN A 174 0.87 5.64 -1.59
CA GLN A 174 2.27 5.74 -1.20
C GLN A 174 2.42 6.29 0.22
N VAL A 175 1.65 7.32 0.59
CA VAL A 175 1.65 7.88 1.95
C VAL A 175 1.22 6.83 2.96
N TRP A 176 0.16 6.06 2.68
CA TRP A 176 -0.25 4.96 3.54
C TRP A 176 0.86 3.92 3.66
N ALA A 177 1.34 3.38 2.54
CA ALA A 177 2.41 2.36 2.54
C ALA A 177 3.66 2.83 3.29
N LYS A 178 4.11 4.08 3.11
CA LYS A 178 5.33 4.58 3.76
C LYS A 178 5.13 4.78 5.25
N TYR A 179 4.09 5.51 5.68
CA TYR A 179 4.02 6.00 7.06
C TYR A 179 3.08 5.21 7.97
N TYR A 180 2.13 4.45 7.42
CA TYR A 180 1.10 3.77 8.22
C TYR A 180 1.29 2.26 8.33
N TRP A 181 2.04 1.67 7.41
CA TRP A 181 2.36 0.24 7.44
C TRP A 181 3.64 0.00 8.23
N ARG A 182 3.59 -0.98 9.15
CA ARG A 182 4.78 -1.49 9.84
C ARG A 182 5.66 -2.24 8.86
N ASN A 183 6.97 -2.23 9.11
CA ASN A 183 7.93 -2.93 8.27
C ASN A 183 8.04 -4.41 8.69
N PHE A 184 7.80 -5.33 7.78
CA PHE A 184 7.98 -6.78 8.01
C PHE A 184 9.40 -7.19 8.43
N ASP A 185 10.42 -6.40 8.11
CA ASP A 185 11.78 -6.63 8.63
C ASP A 185 11.86 -6.56 10.17
N THR A 186 10.89 -5.89 10.80
CA THR A 186 10.81 -5.75 12.26
C THR A 186 10.00 -6.86 12.93
N VAL A 187 9.37 -7.74 12.13
CA VAL A 187 8.50 -8.81 12.61
C VAL A 187 9.28 -10.12 12.67
N ASN A 188 9.26 -10.74 13.86
CA ASN A 188 9.79 -12.08 14.07
C ASN A 188 8.64 -13.04 14.39
N VAL A 189 8.76 -14.26 13.88
CA VAL A 189 7.87 -15.38 14.19
C VAL A 189 8.62 -16.27 15.19
N SER A 190 8.14 -16.29 16.43
CA SER A 190 8.71 -17.13 17.48
C SER A 190 8.21 -18.55 17.31
N THR A 191 9.13 -19.48 17.00
CA THR A 191 8.83 -20.90 16.85
C THR A 191 9.50 -21.70 17.96
N SER A 192 9.10 -22.97 18.12
CA SER A 192 9.75 -23.91 19.06
C SER A 192 11.23 -24.16 18.76
N GLN A 193 11.68 -23.87 17.53
CA GLN A 193 13.06 -24.07 17.06
C GLN A 193 13.88 -22.77 17.10
N GLY A 194 13.27 -21.65 17.50
CA GLY A 194 13.89 -20.33 17.55
C GLY A 194 13.08 -19.27 16.81
N ASN A 195 13.57 -18.04 16.84
CA ASN A 195 12.95 -16.92 16.13
C ASN A 195 13.35 -16.93 14.65
N LEU A 196 12.35 -16.88 13.78
CA LEU A 196 12.53 -16.66 12.34
C LEU A 196 12.17 -15.21 12.02
N SER A 197 12.91 -14.55 11.14
CA SER A 197 12.41 -13.33 10.51
C SER A 197 11.23 -13.66 9.61
N TRP A 198 10.41 -12.65 9.30
CA TRP A 198 9.16 -12.82 8.54
C TRP A 198 9.32 -13.62 7.24
N THR A 199 10.29 -13.25 6.40
CA THR A 199 10.48 -13.89 5.09
C THR A 199 10.81 -15.40 5.20
N PRO A 200 11.84 -15.83 5.97
CA PRO A 200 12.06 -17.25 6.25
C PRO A 200 10.85 -17.99 6.83
N ALA A 201 10.09 -17.35 7.73
CA ALA A 201 8.89 -17.96 8.29
C ALA A 201 7.81 -18.21 7.23
N MET A 202 7.58 -17.25 6.32
CA MET A 202 6.63 -17.40 5.21
C MET A 202 7.07 -18.50 4.23
N PHE A 203 8.37 -18.61 3.92
CA PHE A 203 8.89 -19.70 3.09
C PHE A 203 8.71 -21.07 3.75
N ALA A 204 8.99 -21.18 5.06
CA ALA A 204 8.79 -22.41 5.80
C ALA A 204 7.30 -22.80 5.85
N LEU A 205 6.41 -21.83 6.08
CA LEU A 205 4.96 -22.04 6.09
C LEU A 205 4.46 -22.52 4.72
N ALA A 206 4.88 -21.87 3.64
CA ALA A 206 4.51 -22.25 2.27
C ALA A 206 5.02 -23.66 1.92
N GLY A 207 6.28 -23.96 2.24
CA GLY A 207 6.84 -25.29 2.01
C GLY A 207 6.13 -26.39 2.78
N ALA A 208 5.75 -26.13 4.04
CA ALA A 208 4.96 -27.07 4.83
C ALA A 208 3.55 -27.26 4.25
N PHE A 209 2.89 -26.18 3.83
CA PHE A 209 1.57 -26.21 3.20
C PHE A 209 1.56 -26.99 1.87
N ASP A 210 2.50 -26.70 0.98
CA ASP A 210 2.63 -27.38 -0.31
C ASP A 210 3.03 -28.86 -0.13
N GLY A 211 3.87 -29.14 0.86
CA GLY A 211 4.28 -30.50 1.22
C GLY A 211 3.11 -31.41 1.59
N ILE A 212 2.04 -30.88 2.19
CA ILE A 212 0.81 -31.65 2.44
C ILE A 212 0.22 -32.15 1.13
N GLY A 213 0.02 -31.26 0.16
CA GLY A 213 -0.59 -31.58 -1.13
C GLY A 213 0.26 -32.54 -1.96
N VAL A 214 1.57 -32.28 -2.03
CA VAL A 214 2.53 -33.13 -2.77
C VAL A 214 2.54 -34.55 -2.19
N ASN A 215 2.74 -34.69 -0.87
CA ASN A 215 2.81 -36.01 -0.24
C ASN A 215 1.46 -36.75 -0.30
N ALA A 216 0.34 -36.03 -0.14
CA ALA A 216 -1.00 -36.61 -0.28
C ALA A 216 -1.25 -37.15 -1.70
N ALA A 217 -0.84 -36.42 -2.73
CA ALA A 217 -0.97 -36.85 -4.13
C ALA A 217 -0.12 -38.08 -4.45
N GLU A 218 1.02 -38.25 -3.76
CA GLU A 218 1.91 -39.40 -3.89
C GLU A 218 1.52 -40.60 -3.00
N GLY A 219 0.45 -40.49 -2.20
CA GLY A 219 0.03 -41.54 -1.26
C GLY A 219 0.92 -41.69 -0.02
N LYS A 220 1.82 -40.72 0.22
CA LYS A 220 2.80 -40.71 1.32
C LYS A 220 2.18 -40.13 2.60
N GLN A 221 1.36 -40.93 3.26
CA GLN A 221 0.57 -40.49 4.42
C GLN A 221 1.42 -39.97 5.59
N ASN A 222 2.54 -40.64 5.91
CA ASN A 222 3.39 -40.23 7.03
C ASN A 222 4.07 -38.87 6.77
N GLU A 223 4.55 -38.68 5.55
CA GLU A 223 5.18 -37.45 5.10
C GLU A 223 4.16 -36.30 5.02
N ALA A 224 2.94 -36.57 4.53
CA ALA A 224 1.84 -35.61 4.57
C ALA A 224 1.51 -35.18 6.01
N ASN A 225 1.52 -36.13 6.96
CA ASN A 225 1.30 -35.84 8.37
C ASN A 225 2.44 -34.99 8.98
N ASN A 226 3.69 -35.24 8.59
CA ASN A 226 4.83 -34.41 9.02
C ASN A 226 4.70 -32.97 8.51
N SER A 227 4.38 -32.80 7.22
CA SER A 227 4.11 -31.48 6.62
C SER A 227 2.92 -30.78 7.30
N PHE A 228 1.85 -31.51 7.62
CA PHE A 228 0.70 -30.98 8.34
C PHE A 228 1.06 -30.45 9.72
N ASN A 229 1.80 -31.23 10.52
CA ASN A 229 2.20 -30.82 11.86
C ASN A 229 3.09 -29.57 11.82
N GLN A 230 4.01 -29.51 10.86
CA GLN A 230 4.84 -28.32 10.64
C GLN A 230 4.00 -27.10 10.24
N PHE A 231 3.07 -27.28 9.30
CA PHE A 231 2.18 -26.20 8.84
C PHE A 231 1.31 -25.68 10.00
N LYS A 232 0.64 -26.56 10.75
CA LYS A 232 -0.23 -26.16 11.88
C LYS A 232 0.55 -25.40 12.96
N ALA A 233 1.76 -25.87 13.29
CA ALA A 233 2.63 -25.17 14.24
C ALA A 233 3.02 -23.78 13.72
N LEU A 234 3.57 -23.68 12.52
CA LEU A 234 3.98 -22.40 11.93
C LEU A 234 2.81 -21.43 11.75
N TYR A 235 1.63 -21.93 11.36
CA TYR A 235 0.44 -21.10 11.21
C TYR A 235 -0.02 -20.50 12.55
N THR A 236 0.12 -21.26 13.64
CA THR A 236 -0.14 -20.79 15.00
C THR A 236 0.89 -19.74 15.43
N ASP A 237 2.16 -19.96 15.12
CA ASP A 237 3.23 -19.00 15.43
C ASP A 237 3.04 -17.68 14.65
N VAL A 238 2.63 -17.78 13.37
CA VAL A 238 2.31 -16.61 12.53
C VAL A 238 1.09 -15.85 13.06
N LYS A 239 0.04 -16.55 13.53
CA LYS A 239 -1.09 -15.91 14.22
C LYS A 239 -0.63 -15.06 15.40
N THR A 240 0.32 -15.55 16.17
CA THR A 240 0.87 -14.82 17.32
C THR A 240 1.73 -13.64 16.86
N ALA A 241 2.51 -13.82 15.79
CA ALA A 241 3.34 -12.75 15.24
C ALA A 241 2.53 -11.55 14.70
N CYS A 242 1.24 -11.73 14.39
CA CYS A 242 0.34 -10.64 14.04
C CYS A 242 0.30 -9.54 15.12
N ASP A 243 0.44 -9.89 16.40
CA ASP A 243 0.42 -8.94 17.52
C ASP A 243 1.65 -8.02 17.55
N ASN A 244 2.74 -8.41 16.87
CA ASN A 244 3.89 -7.52 16.67
C ASN A 244 3.55 -6.34 15.77
N CYS A 245 2.51 -6.48 14.95
CA CYS A 245 2.05 -5.43 14.05
C CYS A 245 0.75 -4.77 14.50
N HIS A 246 -0.18 -5.55 15.02
CA HIS A 246 -1.55 -5.12 15.24
C HIS A 246 -1.83 -4.93 16.72
N ASP A 247 -2.31 -3.75 17.09
CA ASP A 247 -2.69 -3.46 18.48
C ASP A 247 -4.09 -4.02 18.83
N SER A 248 -4.77 -4.63 17.85
CA SER A 248 -6.09 -5.27 18.01
C SER A 248 -6.14 -6.62 17.29
N PRO A 249 -6.90 -7.60 17.79
CA PRO A 249 -6.93 -8.93 17.19
C PRO A 249 -7.44 -8.92 15.74
N ARG A 250 -6.89 -9.81 14.91
CA ARG A 250 -7.25 -9.95 13.49
C ARG A 250 -8.14 -11.19 13.27
N PHE A 251 -9.37 -11.10 13.74
CA PHE A 251 -10.37 -12.17 13.74
C PHE A 251 -10.79 -12.69 12.36
N TYR A 252 -10.32 -12.11 11.25
CA TYR A 252 -10.75 -12.50 9.89
C TYR A 252 -9.73 -13.34 9.12
N TYR A 253 -8.45 -13.33 9.53
CA TYR A 253 -7.36 -13.98 8.80
C TYR A 253 -6.84 -15.25 9.48
N VAL A 254 -6.98 -15.34 10.80
CA VAL A 254 -6.44 -16.42 11.67
C VAL A 254 -7.50 -16.86 12.69
N SER A 255 -8.73 -17.01 12.20
CA SER A 255 -9.96 -17.26 12.95
C SER A 255 -10.15 -18.73 13.31
N ASP A 256 -11.04 -18.98 14.27
CA ASP A 256 -11.30 -20.34 14.76
C ASP A 256 -11.89 -21.26 13.68
N ASP A 257 -12.66 -20.73 12.72
CA ASP A 257 -13.16 -21.50 11.58
C ASP A 257 -12.04 -21.95 10.63
N VAL A 258 -10.99 -21.12 10.45
CA VAL A 258 -9.81 -21.52 9.69
C VAL A 258 -9.06 -22.63 10.43
N PHE A 259 -8.88 -22.51 11.75
CA PHE A 259 -8.25 -23.57 12.54
C PHE A 259 -9.06 -24.87 12.55
N ALA A 260 -10.38 -24.80 12.64
CA ALA A 260 -11.24 -25.97 12.53
C ALA A 260 -11.08 -26.68 11.17
N LYS A 261 -10.90 -25.90 10.09
CA LYS A 261 -10.64 -26.44 8.76
C LYS A 261 -9.24 -27.07 8.65
N ILE A 262 -8.23 -26.46 9.29
CA ILE A 262 -6.89 -27.05 9.42
C ILE A 262 -6.97 -28.38 10.19
N ASP A 263 -7.75 -28.44 11.27
CA ASP A 263 -7.93 -29.67 12.05
C ASP A 263 -8.61 -30.77 11.23
N GLN A 264 -9.66 -30.43 10.49
CA GLN A 264 -10.33 -31.35 9.57
C GLN A 264 -9.37 -31.92 8.51
N MET A 265 -8.41 -31.12 8.05
CA MET A 265 -7.35 -31.59 7.13
C MET A 265 -6.50 -32.68 7.80
N GLY A 266 -6.03 -32.44 9.03
CA GLY A 266 -5.23 -33.40 9.80
C GLY A 266 -5.97 -34.70 10.12
N GLU A 267 -7.27 -34.62 10.43
CA GLU A 267 -8.13 -35.80 10.64
C GLU A 267 -8.19 -36.66 9.37
N ASN A 268 -8.35 -36.04 8.20
CA ASN A 268 -8.38 -36.78 6.93
C ASN A 268 -7.03 -37.42 6.60
N ILE A 269 -5.91 -36.73 6.87
CA ILE A 269 -4.56 -37.30 6.71
C ILE A 269 -4.40 -38.52 7.63
N THR A 270 -4.80 -38.42 8.89
CA THR A 270 -4.69 -39.51 9.87
C THR A 270 -5.56 -40.72 9.48
N ALA A 271 -6.75 -40.47 8.94
CA ALA A 271 -7.66 -41.51 8.46
C ALA A 271 -7.24 -42.16 7.14
N GLY A 272 -6.16 -41.69 6.48
CA GLY A 272 -5.74 -42.16 5.16
C GLY A 272 -6.58 -41.58 4.00
N ASN A 273 -7.48 -40.64 4.28
CA ASN A 273 -8.33 -39.97 3.30
C ASN A 273 -7.58 -38.83 2.60
N LEU A 274 -6.45 -39.15 1.96
CA LEU A 274 -5.51 -38.17 1.40
C LEU A 274 -6.12 -37.27 0.32
N GLN A 275 -7.07 -37.78 -0.47
CA GLN A 275 -7.79 -36.98 -1.45
C GLN A 275 -8.61 -35.86 -0.80
N ASN A 276 -9.30 -36.16 0.30
CA ASN A 276 -10.07 -35.16 1.04
C ASN A 276 -9.15 -34.15 1.72
N ALA A 277 -8.01 -34.59 2.26
CA ALA A 277 -7.01 -33.70 2.83
C ALA A 277 -6.48 -32.71 1.77
N GLY A 278 -6.18 -33.19 0.56
CA GLY A 278 -5.77 -32.33 -0.56
C GLY A 278 -6.84 -31.32 -0.99
N ALA A 279 -8.12 -31.73 -1.01
CA ALA A 279 -9.22 -30.81 -1.31
C ALA A 279 -9.35 -29.70 -0.24
N ILE A 280 -9.25 -30.07 1.05
CA ILE A 280 -9.26 -29.11 2.15
C ILE A 280 -8.04 -28.15 2.07
N GLN A 281 -6.86 -28.66 1.74
CA GLN A 281 -5.66 -27.85 1.54
C GLN A 281 -5.90 -26.78 0.46
N GLN A 282 -6.50 -27.13 -0.68
CA GLN A 282 -6.82 -26.17 -1.72
C GLN A 282 -7.80 -25.09 -1.25
N GLU A 283 -8.83 -25.46 -0.49
CA GLU A 283 -9.77 -24.51 0.11
C GLU A 283 -9.06 -23.55 1.09
N LEU A 284 -8.14 -24.05 1.90
CA LEU A 284 -7.33 -23.25 2.81
C LEU A 284 -6.39 -22.27 2.08
N GLY A 285 -5.99 -22.56 0.84
CA GLY A 285 -5.16 -21.67 0.02
C GLY A 285 -5.78 -20.28 -0.18
N ILE A 286 -7.12 -20.17 -0.15
CA ILE A 286 -7.83 -18.89 -0.20
C ILE A 286 -7.52 -18.02 1.03
N GLN A 287 -7.27 -18.63 2.19
CA GLN A 287 -6.92 -17.89 3.41
C GLN A 287 -5.52 -17.27 3.30
N CYS A 288 -4.57 -17.97 2.66
CA CYS A 288 -3.25 -17.41 2.34
C CYS A 288 -3.38 -16.18 1.44
N TYR A 289 -4.24 -16.25 0.41
CA TYR A 289 -4.47 -15.14 -0.51
C TYR A 289 -5.00 -13.88 0.19
N LYS A 290 -5.89 -14.03 1.18
CA LYS A 290 -6.43 -12.90 1.95
C LYS A 290 -5.32 -12.11 2.67
N CYS A 291 -4.36 -12.80 3.29
CA CYS A 291 -3.21 -12.14 3.90
C CYS A 291 -2.31 -11.47 2.85
N HIS A 292 -2.05 -12.16 1.74
CA HIS A 292 -1.16 -11.68 0.68
C HIS A 292 -1.70 -10.43 -0.02
N VAL A 293 -2.98 -10.43 -0.42
CA VAL A 293 -3.58 -9.29 -1.13
C VAL A 293 -3.63 -8.04 -0.26
N LEU A 294 -3.77 -8.21 1.05
CA LEU A 294 -3.76 -7.09 1.98
C LEU A 294 -2.33 -6.57 2.20
N HIS A 295 -1.39 -7.44 2.58
CA HIS A 295 -0.10 -7.00 3.10
C HIS A 295 0.99 -6.84 2.05
N MET A 296 1.07 -7.75 1.07
CA MET A 296 2.19 -7.75 0.14
C MET A 296 2.27 -6.50 -0.73
N PRO A 297 1.17 -5.96 -1.32
CA PRO A 297 1.27 -4.76 -2.14
C PRO A 297 1.79 -3.56 -1.34
N ALA A 298 1.32 -3.38 -0.11
CA ALA A 298 1.73 -2.26 0.72
C ALA A 298 3.17 -2.41 1.21
N GLN A 299 3.57 -3.61 1.65
CA GLN A 299 4.94 -3.87 2.09
C GLN A 299 5.94 -3.76 0.94
N ASP A 300 5.62 -4.29 -0.24
CA ASP A 300 6.47 -4.18 -1.43
C ASP A 300 6.64 -2.73 -1.86
N MET A 301 5.55 -1.94 -1.82
CA MET A 301 5.63 -0.50 -2.07
C MET A 301 6.52 0.19 -1.04
N LYS A 302 6.34 -0.10 0.26
CA LYS A 302 7.17 0.44 1.34
C LYS A 302 8.66 0.11 1.15
N ASP A 303 8.97 -1.16 0.89
CA ASP A 303 10.32 -1.63 0.64
C ASP A 303 10.97 -0.91 -0.54
N LYS A 304 10.23 -0.69 -1.64
CA LYS A 304 10.74 0.04 -2.81
C LYS A 304 10.96 1.54 -2.55
N MET A 305 10.27 2.12 -1.58
CA MET A 305 10.44 3.52 -1.17
C MET A 305 11.56 3.71 -0.13
N GLU A 306 11.89 2.67 0.64
CA GLU A 306 12.83 2.77 1.77
C GLU A 306 14.18 2.06 1.52
N LYS A 307 14.21 1.02 0.68
CA LYS A 307 15.40 0.20 0.40
C LYS A 307 15.96 0.46 -0.97
#